data_AF-A0A8X7QGU6-F1
#
_entry.id   AF-A0A8X7QGU6-F1
#
_cell.length_a   1.000
_cell.length_b   1.000
_cell.length_c   1.000
_cell.angle_alpha   90.00
_cell.angle_beta   90.00
_cell.angle_gamma   90.00
#
_symmetry.space_group_name_H-M   'P 1'
#
loop_
_entity.id
_entity.type
_entity.pdbx_description
1 polymer ?
#
loop_
_entity_poly.entity_id
_entity_poly.type
_entity_poly.pdbx_seq_one_letter_code
_entity_poly.pdbx_strand_id
1 'polypeptide(L)'
;MGQDYSYSQPSSSDEFDITSLLQAEAELYADEAESSYNMSEPFQYPPQPETDDGIPTTCYCGGELVVATSYTPKDPGRRKSFKGLQ
;
A
#
# COMPACT_ATOMS: atom_id res chain seq x y z
N MET A 1 6.58 -33.71 -25.65
CA MET A 1 7.22 -33.11 -26.84
C MET A 1 8.15 -32.03 -26.32
N GLY A 2 9.46 -32.31 -26.28
CA GLY A 2 10.47 -31.33 -25.84
C GLY A 2 11.01 -30.65 -27.08
N GLN A 3 10.71 -29.37 -27.25
CA GLN A 3 11.28 -28.59 -28.34
C GLN A 3 12.70 -28.22 -27.94
N ASP A 4 13.69 -28.67 -28.69
CA ASP A 4 15.07 -28.22 -28.57
C ASP A 4 15.15 -26.79 -29.12
N TYR A 5 14.95 -25.82 -28.22
CA TYR A 5 15.07 -24.40 -28.55
C TYR A 5 16.55 -24.05 -28.74
N SER A 6 17.02 -24.07 -30.00
CA SER A 6 18.31 -23.52 -30.38
C SER A 6 18.15 -22.03 -30.71
N TYR A 7 18.58 -21.17 -29.80
CA TYR A 7 18.51 -19.73 -29.96
C TYR A 7 19.83 -19.21 -30.54
N SER A 8 19.82 -18.75 -31.79
CA SER A 8 20.95 -18.06 -32.41
C SER A 8 20.82 -16.57 -32.14
N GLN A 9 21.60 -16.06 -31.18
CA GLN A 9 21.63 -14.63 -30.88
C GLN A 9 22.19 -13.85 -32.08
N PRO A 10 21.51 -12.80 -32.56
CA PRO A 10 22.13 -11.86 -33.47
C PRO A 10 23.23 -11.12 -32.70
N SER A 11 24.43 -11.06 -33.28
CA SER A 11 25.50 -10.21 -32.75
C SER A 11 25.09 -8.76 -32.99
N SER A 12 24.50 -8.10 -32.00
CA SER A 12 24.26 -6.65 -32.05
C SER A 12 25.62 -5.97 -32.06
N SER A 13 25.94 -5.35 -33.20
CA SER A 13 27.16 -4.57 -33.43
C SER A 13 26.91 -3.07 -33.25
N ASP A 14 25.95 -2.72 -32.39
CA ASP A 14 25.64 -1.34 -32.08
C ASP A 14 26.60 -0.89 -30.97
N GLU A 15 27.59 -0.09 -31.35
CA GLU A 15 28.49 0.59 -30.41
C GLU A 15 27.69 1.60 -29.60
N PHE A 16 27.13 1.16 -28.47
CA PHE A 16 26.40 2.04 -27.57
C PHE A 16 27.35 3.14 -27.07
N ASP A 17 26.99 4.40 -27.29
CA ASP A 17 27.73 5.53 -26.74
C ASP A 17 27.47 5.65 -25.23
N ILE A 18 28.25 4.90 -24.46
CA ILE A 18 28.18 4.84 -22.99
C ILE A 18 28.36 6.23 -22.38
N THR A 19 29.07 7.14 -23.06
CA THR A 19 29.33 8.50 -22.54
C THR A 19 28.05 9.33 -22.47
N SER A 20 27.20 9.23 -23.49
CA SER A 20 25.88 9.88 -23.51
C SER A 20 24.95 9.37 -22.39
N LEU A 21 24.99 8.07 -22.09
CA LEU A 21 24.19 7.49 -21.00
C LEU A 21 24.64 7.99 -19.62
N LEU A 22 25.95 8.02 -19.39
CA LEU A 22 26.53 8.52 -18.13
C LEU A 22 26.25 10.01 -17.92
N GLN A 23 26.25 10.79 -19.00
CA GLN A 23 25.92 12.21 -18.93
C GLN A 23 24.45 12.46 -18.59
N ALA A 24 23.53 11.71 -19.20
CA ALA A 24 22.10 11.79 -18.87
C ALA A 24 21.82 11.42 -17.39
N GLU A 25 22.54 10.42 -16.85
CA GLU A 25 22.44 10.04 -15.44
C GLU A 25 22.94 11.17 -14.51
N ALA A 26 24.08 11.80 -14.84
CA ALA A 26 24.63 12.90 -14.05
C ALA A 26 23.71 14.14 -14.02
N GLU A 27 23.04 14.46 -15.13
CA GLU A 27 22.08 15.57 -15.22
C GLU A 27 20.85 15.35 -14.32
N LEU A 28 20.36 14.11 -14.22
CA LEU A 28 19.24 13.75 -13.35
C LEU A 28 19.59 13.95 -11.86
N TYR A 29 20.76 13.46 -11.43
CA TYR A 29 21.21 13.64 -10.04
C TYR A 29 21.42 15.11 -9.65
N ALA A 30 21.78 15.97 -10.62
CA ALA A 30 21.93 17.40 -10.37
C ALA A 30 20.56 18.10 -10.16
N ASP A 31 19.55 17.75 -10.96
CA ASP A 31 18.19 18.31 -10.85
C ASP A 31 17.49 17.92 -9.53
N GLU A 32 17.65 16.66 -9.09
CA GLU A 32 17.11 16.20 -7.81
C GLU A 32 17.69 16.99 -6.61
N ALA A 33 18.97 17.34 -6.65
CA ALA A 33 19.62 18.10 -5.58
C ALA A 33 19.08 19.53 -5.45
N GLU A 34 18.64 20.15 -6.54
CA GLU A 34 18.03 21.49 -6.55
C GLU A 34 16.55 21.45 -6.16
N SER A 35 15.84 20.32 -6.38
CA SER A 35 14.42 20.15 -6.01
C SER A 35 14.15 20.29 -4.50
N SER A 36 15.14 19.94 -3.66
CA SER A 36 15.07 20.04 -2.19
C SER A 36 14.83 21.46 -1.69
N TYR A 37 15.29 22.49 -2.41
CA TYR A 37 15.18 23.88 -2.00
C TYR A 37 13.85 24.53 -2.42
N ASN A 38 13.11 23.90 -3.34
CA ASN A 38 11.82 24.38 -3.85
C ASN A 38 10.65 23.48 -3.44
N MET A 39 10.80 22.68 -2.38
CA MET A 39 9.64 22.00 -1.79
C MET A 39 8.80 23.06 -1.08
N SER A 40 7.82 23.59 -1.80
CA SER A 40 6.68 24.28 -1.23
C SER A 40 6.08 23.41 -0.13
N GLU A 41 5.97 24.03 1.05
CA GLU A 41 5.29 23.62 2.29
C GLU A 41 4.66 22.20 2.34
N PRO A 42 4.94 21.40 3.39
CA PRO A 42 4.38 20.06 3.53
C PRO A 42 2.85 20.08 3.43
N PHE A 43 2.31 19.42 2.42
CA PHE A 43 0.88 19.32 2.20
C PHE A 43 0.23 18.50 3.33
N GLN A 44 -0.42 19.17 4.28
CA GLN A 44 -1.10 18.50 5.40
C GLN A 44 -2.46 17.96 4.96
N TYR A 45 -2.55 16.65 4.76
CA TYR A 45 -3.82 15.98 4.47
C TYR A 45 -4.79 16.07 5.66
N PRO A 46 -6.09 16.28 5.41
CA PRO A 46 -7.09 16.22 6.47
C PRO A 46 -7.21 14.80 7.04
N PRO A 47 -7.51 14.66 8.35
CA PRO A 47 -7.73 13.36 8.97
C PRO A 47 -8.90 12.65 8.30
N GLN A 48 -8.70 11.39 7.93
CA GLN A 48 -9.75 10.54 7.38
C GLN A 48 -10.86 10.33 8.43
N PRO A 49 -12.14 10.27 8.03
CA PRO A 49 -13.22 9.95 8.95
C PRO A 49 -13.02 8.55 9.54
N GLU A 50 -13.34 8.38 10.82
CA GLU A 50 -13.33 7.07 11.50
C GLU A 50 -14.49 6.23 10.97
N THR A 51 -14.32 5.57 9.82
CA THR A 51 -15.35 4.71 9.26
C THR A 51 -15.41 3.41 10.07
N ASP A 52 -16.47 3.24 10.90
CA ASP A 52 -16.81 1.99 11.59
C ASP A 52 -17.45 0.99 10.61
N ASP A 53 -16.75 0.67 9.51
CA ASP A 53 -17.26 -0.22 8.47
C ASP A 53 -17.21 -1.71 8.87
N GLY A 54 -16.69 -2.02 10.06
CA GLY A 54 -16.38 -3.39 10.45
C GLY A 54 -17.37 -4.05 11.40
N ILE A 55 -18.20 -3.28 12.11
CA ILE A 55 -19.02 -3.80 13.20
C ILE A 55 -20.48 -3.64 12.84
N PRO A 56 -21.22 -4.74 12.62
CA PRO A 56 -22.65 -4.64 12.37
C PRO A 56 -23.31 -3.92 13.54
N THR A 57 -24.14 -2.93 13.23
CA THR A 57 -24.90 -2.13 14.21
C THR A 57 -26.26 -2.76 14.54
N THR A 58 -26.69 -3.76 13.76
CA THR A 58 -27.94 -4.50 13.95
C THR A 58 -27.71 -6.01 14.02
N CYS A 59 -28.43 -6.69 14.93
CA CYS A 59 -28.41 -8.15 14.99
C CYS A 59 -29.08 -8.71 13.74
N TYR A 60 -28.65 -9.87 13.25
CA TYR A 60 -29.37 -10.62 12.20
C TYR A 60 -30.85 -10.89 12.53
N CYS A 61 -31.19 -10.84 13.82
CA CYS A 61 -32.53 -10.96 14.35
C CYS A 61 -33.35 -9.65 14.35
N GLY A 62 -32.79 -8.54 13.87
CA GLY A 62 -33.41 -7.20 13.87
C GLY A 62 -33.37 -6.47 15.21
N GLY A 63 -32.77 -7.05 16.25
CA GLY A 63 -32.63 -6.43 17.57
C GLY A 63 -31.43 -5.48 17.66
N GLU A 64 -31.49 -4.54 18.62
CA GLU A 64 -30.37 -3.68 18.98
C GLU A 64 -29.18 -4.52 19.47
N LEU A 65 -27.98 -4.17 18.98
CA LEU A 65 -26.75 -4.84 19.39
C LEU A 65 -26.15 -4.17 20.61
N VAL A 66 -25.85 -4.99 21.61
CA VAL A 66 -25.04 -4.56 22.75
C VAL A 66 -23.60 -4.96 22.48
N VAL A 67 -22.70 -3.98 22.51
CA VAL A 67 -21.25 -4.21 22.45
C VAL A 67 -20.77 -4.47 23.87
N ALA A 68 -20.16 -5.63 24.12
CA ALA A 68 -19.41 -5.86 25.36
C ALA A 68 -17.99 -6.34 25.07
N THR A 69 -17.13 -6.20 26.07
CA THR A 69 -15.77 -6.71 26.07
C THR A 69 -15.76 -8.13 26.63
N SER A 70 -15.08 -9.05 25.94
CA SER A 70 -14.88 -10.40 26.44
C SER A 70 -13.77 -10.42 27.50
N TYR A 71 -14.04 -11.06 28.63
CA TYR A 71 -13.06 -11.30 29.71
C TYR A 71 -12.56 -12.74 29.74
N THR A 72 -12.84 -13.52 28.69
CA THR A 72 -12.42 -14.92 28.64
C THR A 72 -10.91 -15.02 28.46
N PRO A 73 -10.23 -16.03 29.03
CA PRO A 73 -8.77 -16.19 28.88
C PRO A 73 -8.31 -16.38 27.43
N LYS A 74 -9.18 -16.92 26.56
CA LYS A 74 -8.91 -17.12 25.13
C LYS A 74 -8.94 -15.82 24.32
N ASP A 75 -9.55 -14.79 24.89
CA ASP A 75 -9.91 -13.59 24.17
C ASP A 75 -10.17 -12.41 25.13
N PRO A 76 -9.16 -12.00 25.92
CA PRO A 76 -9.33 -10.87 26.84
C PRO A 76 -9.34 -9.56 26.06
N GLY A 77 -10.34 -8.71 26.31
CA GLY A 77 -10.45 -7.36 25.76
C GLY A 77 -11.06 -7.24 24.36
N ARG A 78 -11.41 -8.35 23.69
CA ARG A 78 -12.04 -8.28 22.36
C ARG A 78 -13.48 -7.81 22.49
N ARG A 79 -13.88 -6.87 21.63
CA ARG A 79 -15.27 -6.39 21.54
C ARG A 79 -16.13 -7.44 20.83
N LYS A 80 -17.29 -7.73 21.41
CA LYS A 80 -18.29 -8.66 20.91
C LYS A 80 -19.64 -7.97 20.88
N SER A 81 -20.36 -8.13 19.77
CA SER A 81 -21.75 -7.68 19.64
C SER A 81 -22.67 -8.88 19.81
N PHE A 82 -23.68 -8.77 20.68
CA PHE A 82 -24.70 -9.81 20.87
C PHE A 82 -26.09 -9.19 20.98
N LYS A 83 -27.11 -10.05 20.83
CA LYS A 83 -28.51 -9.64 20.99
C LYS A 83 -28.74 -9.18 22.43
N GLY A 84 -29.20 -7.95 22.61
CA GLY A 84 -29.70 -7.49 23.91
C GLY A 84 -30.89 -8.36 24.36
N LEU A 85 -30.80 -8.97 25.54
CA LEU A 85 -31.93 -9.58 26.22
C LEU A 85 -32.54 -8.52 27.13
N GLN A 86 -33.83 -8.24 26.97
CA GLN A 86 -34.61 -7.44 27.91
C GLN A 86 -35.34 -8.36 28.90
#